data_AF-A0A968M971-F1
#
_entry.id   AF-A0A968M971-F1
#
_cell.length_a   1.000
_cell.length_b   1.000
_cell.length_c   1.000
_cell.angle_alpha   90.00
_cell.angle_beta   90.00
_cell.angle_gamma   90.00
#
_symmetry.space_group_name_H-M   'P 1'
#
loop_
_entity.id
_entity.type
_entity.pdbx_description
1 polymer ?
#
loop_
_entity_poly.entity_id
_entity_poly.type
_entity_poly.pdbx_seq_one_letter_code
_entity_poly.pdbx_strand_id
1 'polypeptide(L)' 'MGKGTNLHKIAQNQKWKCPVCGEHLFNGEEIQTHHITRVKDGGDDNIDNLIHQHKSCHINTHSGKQRA' A
#
# COMPACT_ATOMS: atom_id res chain seq x y z
N MET A 1 -19.59 -8.67 -8.07
CA MET A 1 -19.29 -8.65 -6.62
C MET A 1 -17.86 -9.14 -6.41
N GLY A 2 -17.03 -8.53 -5.55
CA GLY A 2 -15.70 -9.07 -5.22
C GLY A 2 -14.56 -8.08 -4.93
N LYS A 3 -14.83 -6.86 -4.45
CA LYS A 3 -13.76 -5.91 -4.08
C LYS A 3 -13.27 -6.05 -2.62
N GLY A 4 -13.91 -6.89 -1.80
CA GLY A 4 -13.63 -7.01 -0.36
C GLY A 4 -12.61 -8.08 0.05
N THR A 5 -12.40 -9.13 -0.75
CA THR A 5 -11.52 -10.26 -0.39
C THR A 5 -10.05 -9.99 -0.66
N ASN A 6 -9.75 -9.17 -1.67
CA ASN A 6 -8.35 -8.92 -2.07
C ASN A 6 -7.66 -7.95 -1.10
N LEU A 7 -8.39 -6.98 -0.53
CA LEU A 7 -7.83 -6.00 0.42
C LEU A 7 -7.26 -6.65 1.68
N HIS A 8 -7.93 -7.67 2.21
CA HIS A 8 -7.45 -8.41 3.38
C HIS A 8 -6.18 -9.20 3.07
N LYS A 9 -6.11 -9.86 1.91
CA LYS A 9 -4.92 -10.60 1.48
C LYS A 9 -3.72 -9.67 1.25
N ILE A 10 -3.94 -8.51 0.63
CA ILE A 10 -2.90 -7.48 0.48
C ILE A 10 -2.38 -7.05 1.86
N ALA A 11 -3.26 -6.83 2.83
CA ALA A 11 -2.87 -6.49 4.20
C ALA A 11 -2.10 -7.63 4.88
N GLN A 12 -2.49 -8.90 4.67
CA GLN A 12 -1.76 -10.06 5.20
C GLN A 12 -0.36 -10.18 4.59
N ASN A 13 -0.20 -9.96 3.28
CA ASN A 13 1.09 -10.05 2.59
C ASN A 13 2.13 -9.07 3.16
N GLN A 14 1.70 -7.87 3.55
CA GLN A 14 2.55 -6.88 4.22
C GLN A 14 2.52 -6.97 5.76
N LYS A 15 2.04 -8.10 6.30
CA LYS A 15 1.95 -8.36 7.74
C LYS A 15 1.21 -7.28 8.52
N TRP A 16 0.21 -6.67 7.90
CA TRP A 16 -0.60 -5.58 8.43
C TRP A 16 0.18 -4.30 8.78
N LYS A 17 1.38 -4.15 8.22
CA LYS A 17 2.25 -3.00 8.45
C LYS A 17 2.39 -2.17 7.19
N CYS A 18 2.39 -0.86 7.36
CA CYS A 18 2.71 0.07 6.30
C CYS A 18 4.21 -0.08 5.94
N PRO A 19 4.56 -0.30 4.67
CA PRO A 19 5.95 -0.47 4.24
C PRO A 19 6.78 0.82 4.34
N VAL A 20 6.12 1.98 4.46
CA VAL A 20 6.80 3.29 4.49
C VAL A 20 7.24 3.65 5.91
N CYS A 21 6.36 3.48 6.90
CA CYS A 21 6.65 3.86 8.28
C CYS A 21 6.87 2.67 9.23
N GLY A 22 6.51 1.44 8.83
CA GLY A 22 6.62 0.23 9.65
C GLY A 22 5.50 0.06 10.69
N GLU A 23 4.63 1.06 10.85
CA GLU A 23 3.50 1.04 11.78
C GLU A 23 2.33 0.19 11.28
N HIS A 24 1.41 -0.14 12.17
CA HIS A 24 0.18 -0.85 11.81
C HIS A 24 -0.67 -0.05 10.81
N LEU A 25 -1.23 -0.75 9.82
CA LEU A 25 -2.13 -0.14 8.84
C LEU A 25 -3.33 0.55 9.50
N PHE A 26 -3.94 -0.10 10.49
CA PHE A 26 -5.13 0.42 11.20
C PHE A 26 -4.76 1.18 12.48
N ASN A 27 -3.95 2.22 12.35
CA ASN A 27 -3.59 3.12 13.46
C ASN A 27 -4.54 4.33 13.60
N GLY A 28 -5.62 4.37 12.81
CA GLY A 28 -6.57 5.48 12.75
C GLY A 28 -6.37 6.40 11.54
N GLU A 29 -5.33 6.20 10.73
CA GLU A 29 -5.12 6.93 9.48
C GLU A 29 -5.88 6.32 8.29
N GLU A 30 -6.19 7.13 7.27
CA GLU A 30 -6.77 6.65 6.02
C GLU A 30 -5.73 5.81 5.25
N ILE A 31 -6.14 4.62 4.79
CA ILE A 31 -5.30 3.70 4.03
C ILE A 31 -5.70 3.74 2.56
N GLN A 32 -4.72 3.71 1.66
CA GLN A 32 -4.93 3.55 0.22
C GLN A 32 -4.10 2.39 -0.34
N THR A 33 -4.63 1.72 -1.35
CA THR A 33 -3.94 0.65 -2.08
C THR A 33 -3.19 1.23 -3.25
N HIS A 34 -1.92 0.87 -3.38
CA HIS A 34 -1.00 1.35 -4.41
C HIS A 34 -0.39 0.18 -5.18
N HIS A 35 -0.14 0.35 -6.47
CA HIS A 35 0.62 -0.61 -7.26
C HIS A 35 2.12 -0.47 -7.00
N ILE A 36 2.80 -1.56 -6.66
CA ILE A 36 4.26 -1.57 -6.45
C ILE A 36 4.96 -1.27 -7.78
N THR A 37 4.63 -2.05 -8.81
CA THR A 37 4.98 -1.77 -10.20
C THR A 37 3.84 -1.00 -10.83
N ARG A 38 4.10 0.20 -11.34
CA ARG A 38 3.07 1.01 -12.01
C ARG A 38 2.55 0.27 -13.24
N VAL A 39 1.27 0.46 -13.53
CA VAL A 39 0.61 -0.15 -14.70
C VAL A 39 1.33 0.18 -16.01
N LYS A 40 1.82 1.41 -16.16
CA LYS A 40 2.57 1.84 -17.36
C LYS A 40 3.89 1.09 -17.57
N ASP A 41 4.47 0.54 -16.50
CA ASP A 41 5.73 -0.21 -16.52
C ASP A 41 5.47 -1.73 -16.57
N GLY A 42 4.23 -2.15 -16.84
CA GLY A 42 3.82 -3.57 -16.92
C GLY A 42 3.27 -4.15 -15.62
N GLY A 43 3.00 -3.32 -14.61
CA GLY A 43 2.33 -3.76 -13.39
C GLY A 43 0.85 -4.09 -13.60
N ASP A 44 0.31 -4.96 -12.77
CA ASP A 44 -1.06 -5.43 -12.87
C ASP A 44 -1.79 -5.36 -11.51
N ASP A 45 -3.09 -5.64 -11.48
CA ASP A 45 -3.94 -5.58 -10.27
C ASP A 45 -3.86 -6.84 -9.37
N ASN A 46 -2.90 -7.72 -9.61
CA ASN A 46 -2.59 -8.87 -8.76
C ASN A 46 -2.24 -8.41 -7.35
N ILE A 47 -2.68 -9.19 -6.37
CA ILE A 47 -2.46 -8.93 -4.94
C ILE A 47 -0.97 -8.77 -4.62
N ASP A 48 -0.11 -9.51 -5.31
CA ASP A 48 1.35 -9.44 -5.13
C ASP A 48 1.97 -8.15 -5.65
N ASN A 49 1.29 -7.45 -6.58
CA ASN A 49 1.69 -6.14 -7.09
C ASN A 49 0.97 -4.98 -6.38
N LEU A 50 0.14 -5.27 -5.37
CA LEU A 50 -0.61 -4.27 -4.61
C LEU A 50 -0.08 -4.17 -3.19
N ILE A 51 -0.06 -2.95 -2.64
CA ILE A 51 0.36 -2.69 -1.27
C ILE A 51 -0.52 -1.62 -0.61
N HIS A 52 -0.70 -1.72 0.70
CA HIS A 52 -1.45 -0.70 1.44
C HIS A 52 -0.49 0.29 2.06
N GLN A 53 -0.82 1.56 1.97
CA GLN A 53 -0.03 2.63 2.58
C GLN A 53 -0.99 3.61 3.23
N HIS A 54 -0.57 4.21 4.34
CA HIS A 54 -1.30 5.37 4.86
C HIS A 54 -1.26 6.49 3.83
N LYS A 55 -2.35 7.23 3.70
CA LYS A 55 -2.45 8.38 2.80
C LYS A 55 -1.36 9.41 3.08
N SER A 56 -1.06 9.65 4.35
CA SER A 56 0.04 10.50 4.82
C SER A 56 1.40 10.00 4.34
N CYS A 57 1.66 8.70 4.46
CA CYS A 57 2.87 8.04 3.98
C CYS A 57 3.01 8.14 2.46
N HIS A 58 1.92 7.90 1.72
CA HIS A 58 1.89 8.03 0.27
C HIS A 58 2.23 9.45 -0.21
N ILE A 59 1.66 10.49 0.44
CA ILE A 59 1.99 11.89 0.15
C ILE A 59 3.48 12.19 0.40
N ASN A 60 4.05 11.64 1.47
CA ASN A 60 5.47 11.80 1.80
C ASN A 60 6.39 11.14 0.75
N THR A 61 5.99 9.99 0.19
CA THR A 61 6.73 9.32 -0.90
C THR A 61 6.76 10.17 -2.18
N HIS A 62 5.66 10.86 -2.54
CA HIS A 62 5.64 11.78 -3.68
C HIS A 62 6.37 13.11 -3.41
N SER A 63 6.52 13.48 -2.14
CA SER A 63 7.20 14.71 -1.73
C SER A 63 8.72 14.56 -1.58
N GLY A 64 9.31 13.42 -1.98
CA GLY A 64 10.77 13.22 -1.98
C GLY A 64 11.40 13.03 -0.59
N LYS A 65 10.60 12.79 0.46
CA LYS A 65 11.13 12.44 1.79
C LYS A 65 11.22 10.93 1.95
N GLN A 66 11.98 10.26 1.09
CA GLN A 66 12.63 9.03 1.52
C GLN A 66 13.78 9.47 2.43
N ARG A 67 13.65 9.23 3.75
CA ARG A 67 14.79 9.35 4.65
C ARG A 67 15.83 8.34 4.16
N ALA A 68 16.90 8.85 3.56
CA ALA A 68 18.19 8.19 3.47
C ALA A 68 18.81 8.07 4.87
#